data_AF-A0A1G2CE39-F1
#
_entry.id   AF-A0A1G2CE39-F1
#
_cell.length_a   1.000
_cell.length_b   1.000
_cell.length_c   1.000
_cell.angle_alpha   90.00
_cell.angle_beta   90.00
_cell.angle_gamma   90.00
#
_symmetry.space_group_name_H-M   'P 1'
#
loop_
_entity.id
_entity.type
_entity.pdbx_description
1 polymer ?
#
loop_
_entity_poly.entity_id
_entity_poly.type
_entity_poly.pdbx_seq_one_letter_code
_entity_poly.pdbx_strand_id
1 'polypeptide(L)'
;MAKLDFNKTYPSFFDFVSDVGEELIIVSPYIKIASLIAILDRVVKKVKIIVVARWDIRDLVFGSSDLEVYTYLKNLGHDFYINNNVHMKVLVKDKKEILIGSANITASGLGFSERSNIEAISIDILDQKYLPDILSVLKSSVKVTDEIFEKLSNIAAQYDEKSLKFKEVERELAILQKSVLPEKQLLVSDFPFSISPEQYIDDCKSEHPNQSAIHDLDLFKMKTGIVNGAGLKEAFLDSDAYHWQLDNVKGRALFGKYSEILHNALMDNPKPYRKQVKELVANMFNWTEAFSDDFIMEQHTHSKSMVKKSN
;
A
#
# COMPACT_ATOMS: atom_id res chain seq x y z
N MET A 1 -19.80 17.41 -13.29
CA MET A 1 -18.80 17.94 -14.24
C MET A 1 -17.58 18.27 -13.40
N ALA A 2 -16.46 17.58 -13.61
CA ALA A 2 -15.28 17.73 -12.77
C ALA A 2 -14.75 19.17 -12.83
N LYS A 3 -14.59 19.81 -11.66
CA LYS A 3 -14.05 21.17 -11.56
C LYS A 3 -12.53 21.06 -11.44
N LEU A 4 -11.84 21.34 -12.53
CA LEU A 4 -10.38 21.30 -12.59
C LEU A 4 -9.79 22.67 -12.25
N ASP A 5 -8.88 22.70 -11.29
CA ASP A 5 -8.13 23.89 -10.88
C ASP A 5 -6.64 23.69 -11.20
N PHE A 6 -6.02 24.68 -11.84
CA PHE A 6 -4.64 24.66 -12.30
C PHE A 6 -3.87 25.82 -11.66
N ASN A 7 -2.73 25.50 -11.05
CA ASN A 7 -1.80 26.44 -10.40
C ASN A 7 -2.39 27.23 -9.21
N LYS A 8 -1.65 27.31 -8.10
CA LYS A 8 -2.11 27.86 -6.80
C LYS A 8 -3.33 27.12 -6.28
N THR A 9 -3.16 25.82 -6.02
CA THR A 9 -4.21 24.90 -5.58
C THR A 9 -4.68 25.15 -4.14
N TYR A 10 -3.92 25.89 -3.31
CA TYR A 10 -4.27 26.11 -1.91
C TYR A 10 -5.67 26.69 -1.63
N PRO A 11 -6.27 27.61 -2.43
CA PRO A 11 -7.62 28.11 -2.15
C PRO A 11 -8.63 26.97 -2.23
N SER A 12 -8.52 26.11 -3.25
CA SER A 12 -9.43 24.98 -3.42
C SER A 12 -9.19 23.87 -2.39
N PHE A 13 -7.96 23.68 -1.90
CA PHE A 13 -7.73 22.86 -0.69
C PHE A 13 -8.43 23.45 0.54
N PHE A 14 -8.30 24.75 0.77
CA PHE A 14 -8.88 25.43 1.93
C PHE A 14 -10.40 25.43 1.89
N ASP A 15 -10.99 25.77 0.74
CA ASP A 15 -12.42 25.71 0.52
C ASP A 15 -12.93 24.29 0.77
N PHE A 16 -12.23 23.28 0.23
CA PHE A 16 -12.60 21.87 0.40
C PHE A 16 -12.64 21.42 1.85
N VAL A 17 -11.68 21.83 2.69
CA VAL A 17 -11.61 21.38 4.09
C VAL A 17 -12.43 22.23 5.07
N SER A 18 -12.87 23.42 4.66
CA SER A 18 -13.46 24.41 5.56
C SER A 18 -14.78 23.98 6.21
N ASP A 19 -15.57 23.15 5.52
CA ASP A 19 -16.91 22.76 5.93
C ASP A 19 -17.03 21.29 6.36
N VAL A 20 -15.90 20.57 6.52
CA VAL A 20 -15.86 19.17 6.96
C VAL A 20 -16.68 18.96 8.23
N GLY A 21 -17.51 17.92 8.21
CA GLY A 21 -18.48 17.62 9.27
C GLY A 21 -17.97 16.63 10.32
N GLU A 22 -17.44 15.51 9.88
CA GLU A 22 -17.17 14.33 10.71
C GLU A 22 -15.72 13.84 10.59
N GLU A 23 -15.24 13.65 9.36
CA GLU A 23 -13.94 13.02 9.09
C GLU A 23 -13.25 13.60 7.85
N LEU A 24 -11.95 13.88 7.97
CA LEU A 24 -11.07 14.22 6.85
C LEU A 24 -9.96 13.17 6.74
N ILE A 25 -9.89 12.51 5.58
CA ILE A 25 -8.78 11.61 5.24
C ILE A 25 -7.85 12.33 4.28
N ILE A 26 -6.58 12.45 4.62
CA ILE A 26 -5.53 13.08 3.80
C ILE A 26 -4.53 11.99 3.42
N VAL A 27 -4.37 11.73 2.13
CA VAL A 27 -3.40 10.78 1.59
C VAL A 27 -2.42 11.54 0.70
N SER A 28 -1.14 11.54 1.06
CA SER A 28 -0.11 12.17 0.23
C SER A 28 1.27 11.55 0.52
N PRO A 29 2.09 11.23 -0.49
CA PRO A 29 3.41 10.63 -0.26
C PRO A 29 4.31 11.53 0.58
N TYR A 30 4.27 12.84 0.30
CA TYR A 30 5.13 13.85 0.90
C TYR A 30 4.31 14.88 1.67
N ILE A 31 4.62 15.03 2.95
CA ILE A 31 3.92 15.93 3.85
C ILE A 31 4.93 16.74 4.64
N LYS A 32 4.83 18.06 4.50
CA LYS A 32 5.57 19.05 5.29
C LYS A 32 4.70 19.62 6.40
N ILE A 33 5.25 19.76 7.60
CA ILE A 33 4.49 20.14 8.79
C ILE A 33 3.81 21.50 8.62
N ALA A 34 4.53 22.51 8.12
CA ALA A 34 3.99 23.84 7.90
C ALA A 34 2.81 23.85 6.91
N SER A 35 2.88 23.02 5.87
CA SER A 35 1.82 22.88 4.87
C SER A 35 0.60 22.15 5.41
N LEU A 36 0.82 21.12 6.24
CA LEU A 36 -0.27 20.42 6.91
C LEU A 36 -1.00 21.35 7.89
N ILE A 37 -0.27 22.08 8.73
CA ILE A 37 -0.83 23.08 9.65
C ILE A 37 -1.69 24.08 8.88
N ALA A 38 -1.18 24.63 7.78
CA ALA A 38 -1.92 25.60 6.98
C ALA A 38 -3.27 25.07 6.45
N ILE A 39 -3.36 23.76 6.15
CA ILE A 39 -4.63 23.11 5.78
C ILE A 39 -5.52 22.91 7.01
N LEU A 40 -4.97 22.35 8.09
CA LEU A 40 -5.77 21.99 9.27
C LEU A 40 -6.30 23.23 10.02
N ASP A 41 -5.59 24.36 9.98
CA ASP A 41 -6.06 25.63 10.54
C ASP A 41 -7.36 26.15 9.88
N ARG A 42 -7.73 25.61 8.71
CA ARG A 42 -8.99 25.93 8.03
C ARG A 42 -10.15 25.04 8.43
N VAL A 43 -9.90 23.96 9.16
CA VAL A 43 -10.94 23.05 9.63
C VAL A 43 -11.64 23.68 10.84
N VAL A 44 -12.88 24.12 10.65
CA VAL A 44 -13.61 24.94 11.65
C VAL A 44 -14.23 24.11 12.77
N LYS A 45 -14.56 22.84 12.49
CA LYS A 45 -15.19 21.92 13.45
C LYS A 45 -14.18 20.95 14.04
N LYS A 46 -14.47 20.48 15.25
CA LYS A 46 -13.73 19.34 15.82
C LYS A 46 -14.14 18.07 15.08
N VAL A 47 -13.28 17.61 14.18
CA VAL A 47 -13.50 16.42 13.35
C VAL A 47 -12.38 15.40 13.56
N LYS A 48 -12.58 14.17 13.10
CA LYS A 48 -11.52 13.17 13.07
C LYS A 48 -10.65 13.40 11.83
N ILE A 49 -9.34 13.50 12.04
CA ILE A 49 -8.37 13.65 10.94
C ILE A 49 -7.54 12.37 10.88
N ILE A 50 -7.45 11.81 9.67
CA ILE A 50 -6.59 10.67 9.37
C ILE A 50 -5.62 11.09 8.28
N VAL A 51 -4.32 10.96 8.53
CA VAL A 51 -3.28 11.27 7.56
C VAL A 51 -2.52 10.00 7.21
N VAL A 52 -2.36 9.73 5.91
CA VAL A 52 -1.56 8.62 5.37
C VAL A 52 -0.42 9.20 4.54
N ALA A 53 0.80 8.80 4.83
CA ALA A 53 1.98 9.17 4.07
C ALA A 53 2.85 7.98 3.68
N ARG A 54 3.71 8.17 2.67
CA ARG A 54 4.69 7.15 2.28
C ARG A 54 5.71 6.92 3.40
N TRP A 55 6.21 8.01 3.96
CA TRP A 55 7.07 8.07 5.15
C TRP A 55 8.21 7.03 5.14
N ASP A 56 8.86 6.87 3.98
CA ASP A 56 10.09 6.08 3.80
C ASP A 56 11.26 6.83 4.47
N ILE A 57 12.16 6.13 5.17
CA ILE A 57 13.31 6.78 5.82
C ILE A 57 14.11 7.67 4.85
N ARG A 58 14.24 7.30 3.58
CA ARG A 58 14.93 8.14 2.59
C ARG A 58 14.24 9.49 2.41
N ASP A 59 12.91 9.51 2.39
CA ASP A 59 12.13 10.75 2.26
C ASP A 59 12.32 11.65 3.49
N LEU A 60 12.50 11.05 4.67
CA LEU A 60 12.76 11.75 5.91
C LEU A 60 14.17 12.35 5.92
N VAL A 61 15.17 11.56 5.52
CA VAL A 61 16.57 12.01 5.43
C VAL A 61 16.75 13.08 4.34
N PHE A 62 16.10 12.93 3.18
CA PHE A 62 16.06 13.97 2.14
C PHE A 62 15.27 15.21 2.56
N GLY A 63 14.44 15.12 3.61
CA GLY A 63 13.51 16.17 3.99
C GLY A 63 12.46 16.43 2.91
N SER A 64 11.95 15.39 2.23
CA SER A 64 10.73 15.49 1.42
C SER A 64 9.46 15.42 2.29
N SER A 65 9.57 14.73 3.43
CA SER A 65 8.54 14.68 4.49
C SER A 65 9.15 15.04 5.84
N ASP A 66 8.32 15.56 6.75
CA ASP A 66 8.76 15.93 8.10
C ASP A 66 8.36 14.87 9.14
N LEU A 67 9.21 14.66 10.15
CA LEU A 67 8.94 13.75 11.27
C LEU A 67 7.88 14.35 12.22
N GLU A 68 7.89 15.68 12.35
CA GLU A 68 7.04 16.46 13.25
C GLU A 68 5.55 16.29 12.97
N VAL A 69 5.19 15.87 11.75
CA VAL A 69 3.81 15.54 11.35
C VAL A 69 3.15 14.57 12.32
N TYR A 70 3.86 13.52 12.75
CA TYR A 70 3.33 12.55 13.70
C TYR A 70 3.00 13.20 15.04
N THR A 71 3.98 13.89 15.64
CA THR A 71 3.83 14.50 16.96
C THR A 71 2.71 15.55 16.97
N TYR A 72 2.60 16.33 15.90
CA TYR A 72 1.55 17.34 15.76
C TYR A 72 0.16 16.70 15.71
N LEU A 73 -0.05 15.70 14.84
CA LEU A 73 -1.34 15.00 14.73
C LEU A 73 -1.71 14.29 16.03
N LYS A 74 -0.76 13.59 16.65
CA LYS A 74 -0.98 12.90 17.93
C LYS A 74 -1.44 13.88 19.01
N ASN A 75 -0.79 15.04 19.12
CA ASN A 75 -1.13 16.05 20.13
C ASN A 75 -2.55 16.63 19.95
N LEU A 76 -3.08 16.60 18.73
CA LEU A 76 -4.45 16.99 18.41
C LEU A 76 -5.46 15.82 18.56
N GLY A 77 -4.99 14.62 18.89
CA GLY A 77 -5.83 13.41 18.97
C GLY A 77 -6.23 12.85 17.60
N HIS A 78 -5.39 13.06 16.59
CA HIS A 78 -5.59 12.58 15.23
C HIS A 78 -4.67 11.39 14.91
N ASP A 79 -5.03 10.66 13.85
CA ASP A 79 -4.32 9.44 13.47
C ASP A 79 -3.37 9.68 12.30
N PHE A 80 -2.18 9.09 12.40
CA PHE A 80 -1.17 9.07 11.34
C PHE A 80 -0.83 7.64 10.95
N TYR A 81 -0.71 7.40 9.64
CA TYR A 81 -0.49 6.08 9.05
C TYR A 81 0.62 6.12 8.00
N ILE A 82 1.38 5.03 7.93
CA ILE A 82 2.43 4.79 6.94
C ILE A 82 1.94 3.78 5.91
N ASN A 83 2.11 4.11 4.64
CA ASN A 83 1.97 3.15 3.55
C ASN A 83 3.03 3.44 2.50
N ASN A 84 4.10 2.64 2.49
CA ASN A 84 5.25 2.89 1.62
C ASN A 84 4.93 2.77 0.10
N ASN A 85 3.74 2.28 -0.26
CA ASN A 85 3.28 2.14 -1.65
C ASN A 85 2.39 3.30 -2.13
N VAL A 86 2.06 4.26 -1.25
CA VAL A 86 1.20 5.40 -1.62
C VAL A 86 1.96 6.36 -2.55
N HIS A 87 1.35 6.60 -3.73
CA HIS A 87 1.71 7.72 -4.62
C HIS A 87 0.54 8.70 -4.84
N MET A 88 -0.68 8.33 -4.43
CA MET A 88 -1.88 9.16 -4.64
C MET A 88 -1.85 10.43 -3.79
N LYS A 89 -2.38 11.54 -4.31
CA LYS A 89 -2.64 12.75 -3.52
C LYS A 89 -4.13 13.03 -3.52
N VAL A 90 -4.76 12.71 -2.40
CA VAL A 90 -6.21 12.71 -2.27
C VAL A 90 -6.60 13.20 -0.88
N LEU A 91 -7.61 14.07 -0.82
CA LEU A 91 -8.36 14.33 0.39
C LEU A 91 -9.78 13.80 0.23
N VAL A 92 -10.27 13.08 1.23
CA VAL A 92 -11.67 12.62 1.29
C VAL A 92 -12.36 13.30 2.47
N LYS A 93 -13.39 14.06 2.17
CA LYS A 93 -14.23 14.75 3.14
C LYS A 93 -15.50 13.96 3.39
N ASP A 94 -15.74 13.58 4.65
CA ASP A 94 -16.94 12.92 5.15
C ASP A 94 -17.36 11.67 4.35
N LYS A 95 -16.39 11.02 3.68
CA LYS A 95 -16.59 9.89 2.75
C LYS A 95 -17.58 10.20 1.61
N LYS A 96 -17.83 11.48 1.31
CA LYS A 96 -18.83 11.95 0.35
C LYS A 96 -18.25 12.80 -0.76
N GLU A 97 -17.17 13.52 -0.49
CA GLU A 97 -16.49 14.35 -1.47
C GLU A 97 -15.01 14.00 -1.51
N ILE A 98 -14.41 14.18 -2.68
CA ILE A 98 -13.01 13.88 -2.93
C ILE A 98 -12.34 15.06 -3.63
N LEU A 99 -11.17 15.44 -3.13
CA LEU A 99 -10.21 16.27 -3.84
C LEU A 99 -9.07 15.36 -4.26
N ILE A 100 -8.80 15.28 -5.56
CA ILE A 100 -7.74 14.45 -6.13
C ILE A 100 -6.86 15.28 -7.06
N GLY A 101 -5.56 15.03 -7.07
CA GLY A 101 -4.68 15.65 -8.04
C GLY A 101 -3.22 15.28 -7.87
N SER A 102 -2.35 16.16 -8.36
CA SER A 102 -0.90 15.96 -8.38
C SER A 102 -0.17 16.62 -7.21
N ALA A 103 -0.80 17.58 -6.53
CA ALA A 103 -0.21 18.36 -5.45
C ALA A 103 0.07 17.53 -4.17
N ASN A 104 1.32 17.47 -3.75
CA ASN A 104 1.68 17.00 -2.41
C ASN A 104 1.36 18.04 -1.33
N ILE A 105 1.28 17.64 -0.06
CA ILE A 105 1.08 18.54 1.08
C ILE A 105 2.41 19.21 1.46
N THR A 106 2.92 20.03 0.56
CA THR A 106 4.21 20.72 0.67
C THR A 106 4.07 22.16 0.16
N ALA A 107 5.00 23.04 0.52
CA ALA A 107 4.92 24.44 0.10
C ALA A 107 4.93 24.60 -1.43
N SER A 108 5.74 23.79 -2.14
CA SER A 108 5.78 23.77 -3.60
C SER A 108 4.53 23.14 -4.23
N GLY A 109 3.97 22.09 -3.62
CA GLY A 109 2.75 21.44 -4.12
C GLY A 109 1.48 22.27 -3.93
N LEU A 110 1.36 23.01 -2.82
CA LEU A 110 0.17 23.82 -2.53
C LEU A 110 0.21 25.22 -3.17
N GLY A 111 1.36 25.66 -3.69
CA GLY A 111 1.47 27.01 -4.26
C GLY A 111 1.94 28.09 -3.27
N PHE A 112 2.50 27.72 -2.10
CA PHE A 112 2.97 28.66 -1.09
C PHE A 112 4.37 29.22 -1.34
N SER A 113 5.13 28.61 -2.25
CA SER A 113 6.50 29.04 -2.58
C SER A 113 6.55 29.89 -3.86
N GLU A 114 7.54 30.77 -3.98
CA GLU A 114 7.75 31.55 -5.21
C GLU A 114 8.02 30.66 -6.44
N ARG A 115 8.61 29.48 -6.22
CA ARG A 115 8.88 28.45 -7.24
C ARG A 115 8.00 27.22 -7.02
N SER A 116 6.69 27.44 -6.94
CA SER A 116 5.74 26.33 -6.76
C SER A 116 5.61 25.48 -8.02
N ASN A 117 5.25 24.21 -7.82
CA ASN A 117 5.04 23.27 -8.90
C ASN A 117 3.80 23.65 -9.73
N ILE A 118 3.80 23.22 -10.99
CA ILE A 118 2.60 23.22 -11.81
C ILE A 118 1.78 22.01 -11.42
N GLU A 119 0.71 22.23 -10.67
CA GLU A 119 -0.15 21.19 -10.14
C GLU A 119 -1.59 21.38 -10.64
N ALA A 120 -2.32 20.26 -10.75
CA ALA A 120 -3.73 20.25 -11.07
C ALA A 120 -4.49 19.45 -10.02
N ILE A 121 -5.65 19.96 -9.60
CA ILE A 121 -6.56 19.26 -8.70
C ILE A 121 -8.00 19.31 -9.23
N SER A 122 -8.77 18.28 -8.89
CA SER A 122 -10.19 18.21 -9.15
C SER A 122 -10.94 17.91 -7.86
N ILE A 123 -12.07 18.59 -7.67
CA ILE A 123 -13.01 18.31 -6.58
C ILE A 123 -14.27 17.71 -7.19
N ASP A 124 -14.73 16.59 -6.64
CA ASP A 124 -15.96 15.92 -7.09
C ASP A 124 -16.69 15.22 -5.93
N ILE A 125 -17.93 14.81 -6.20
CA ILE A 125 -18.69 13.93 -5.32
C ILE A 125 -18.10 12.53 -5.44
N LEU A 126 -17.79 11.91 -4.30
CA LEU A 126 -17.29 10.55 -4.25
C LEU A 126 -18.45 9.57 -4.48
N ASP A 127 -18.42 8.92 -5.64
CA ASP A 127 -19.28 7.77 -5.93
C ASP A 127 -18.96 6.66 -4.91
N GLN A 128 -19.99 6.29 -4.13
CA GLN A 128 -19.88 5.38 -3.00
C GLN A 128 -19.38 3.99 -3.39
N LYS A 129 -19.45 3.60 -4.67
CA LYS A 129 -18.88 2.33 -5.15
C LYS A 129 -17.35 2.28 -5.08
N TYR A 130 -16.66 3.44 -5.13
CA TYR A 130 -15.20 3.54 -5.05
C TYR A 130 -14.67 3.82 -3.63
N LEU A 131 -15.56 4.12 -2.68
CA LEU A 131 -15.16 4.33 -1.28
C LEU A 131 -14.40 3.13 -0.70
N PRO A 132 -14.79 1.85 -0.95
CA PRO A 132 -14.02 0.70 -0.47
C PRO A 132 -12.57 0.68 -0.95
N ASP A 133 -12.30 1.08 -2.20
CA ASP A 133 -10.96 1.11 -2.79
C ASP A 133 -10.09 2.17 -2.12
N ILE A 134 -10.66 3.33 -1.80
CA ILE A 134 -9.93 4.37 -1.06
C ILE A 134 -9.66 3.93 0.39
N LEU A 135 -10.64 3.29 1.02
CA LEU A 135 -10.49 2.80 2.40
C LEU A 135 -9.53 1.59 2.49
N SER A 136 -9.31 0.85 1.39
CA SER A 136 -8.33 -0.25 1.35
C SER A 136 -6.90 0.27 1.56
N VAL A 137 -6.61 1.50 1.14
CA VAL A 137 -5.34 2.19 1.41
C VAL A 137 -5.13 2.31 2.91
N LEU A 138 -6.14 2.76 3.66
CA LEU A 138 -6.09 2.83 5.14
C LEU A 138 -5.90 1.44 5.77
N LYS A 139 -6.64 0.44 5.29
CA LYS A 139 -6.56 -0.94 5.82
C LYS A 139 -5.19 -1.57 5.63
N SER A 140 -4.54 -1.28 4.51
CA SER A 140 -3.18 -1.74 4.19
C SER A 140 -2.08 -0.84 4.77
N SER A 141 -2.45 0.21 5.52
CA SER A 141 -1.50 1.11 6.16
C SER A 141 -1.21 0.73 7.62
N VAL A 142 -0.01 1.04 8.08
CA VAL A 142 0.41 0.86 9.47
C VAL A 142 0.12 2.14 10.26
N LYS A 143 -0.67 2.05 11.33
CA LYS A 143 -0.86 3.17 12.26
C LYS A 143 0.45 3.46 13.01
N VAL A 144 0.89 4.71 13.00
CA VAL A 144 2.13 5.12 13.68
C VAL A 144 1.90 5.18 15.19
N THR A 145 2.74 4.49 15.93
CA THR A 145 2.82 4.51 17.39
C THR A 145 4.09 5.25 17.83
N ASP A 146 4.19 5.57 19.12
CA ASP A 146 5.40 6.18 19.68
C ASP A 146 6.62 5.31 19.43
N GLU A 147 6.47 3.99 19.56
CA GLU A 147 7.54 3.04 19.30
C GLU A 147 8.03 3.08 17.84
N ILE A 148 7.11 3.10 16.87
CA ILE A 148 7.45 3.20 15.44
C ILE A 148 8.12 4.55 15.17
N PHE A 149 7.55 5.63 15.70
CA PHE A 149 8.08 6.98 15.53
C PHE A 149 9.51 7.11 16.07
N GLU A 150 9.77 6.66 17.30
CA GLU A 150 11.09 6.72 17.93
C GLU A 150 12.12 5.92 17.14
N LYS A 151 11.79 4.69 16.72
CA LYS A 151 12.68 3.85 15.92
C LYS A 151 13.03 4.49 14.58
N LEU A 152 12.04 4.96 13.82
CA LEU A 152 12.29 5.60 12.52
C LEU A 152 13.05 6.92 12.66
N SER A 153 12.73 7.74 13.66
CA SER A 153 13.44 9.00 13.94
C SER A 153 14.91 8.76 14.29
N ASN A 154 15.19 7.76 15.13
CA ASN A 154 16.56 7.39 15.51
C ASN A 154 17.37 6.86 14.33
N ILE A 155 16.74 6.12 13.41
CA ILE A 155 17.41 5.66 12.19
C ILE A 155 17.68 6.85 11.27
N ALA A 156 16.67 7.67 10.96
CA ALA A 156 16.82 8.82 10.06
C ALA A 156 17.92 9.79 10.53
N ALA A 157 18.06 10.00 11.84
CA ALA A 157 19.11 10.86 12.42
C ALA A 157 20.55 10.36 12.20
N GLN A 158 20.75 9.09 11.82
CA GLN A 158 22.08 8.52 11.56
C GLN A 158 22.59 8.77 10.15
N TYR A 159 21.72 9.27 9.25
CA TYR A 159 22.05 9.45 7.84
C TYR A 159 21.88 10.91 7.44
N ASP A 160 22.59 11.30 6.39
CA ASP A 160 22.44 12.61 5.75
C ASP A 160 22.11 12.45 4.25
N GLU A 161 21.70 13.54 3.61
CA GLU A 161 21.36 13.54 2.19
C GLU A 161 22.51 13.03 1.28
N LYS A 162 23.77 13.24 1.68
CA LYS A 162 24.93 12.82 0.89
C LYS A 162 25.12 11.31 0.93
N SER A 163 24.79 10.68 2.06
CA SER A 163 24.87 9.23 2.26
C SER A 163 23.93 8.45 1.33
N LEU A 164 22.81 9.04 0.94
CA LEU A 164 21.81 8.41 0.07
C LEU A 164 22.26 8.22 -1.38
N LYS A 165 23.39 8.82 -1.78
CA LYS A 165 23.97 8.62 -3.12
C LYS A 165 24.52 7.20 -3.33
N PHE A 166 24.74 6.47 -2.24
CA PHE A 166 25.26 5.10 -2.28
C PHE A 166 24.09 4.11 -2.27
N LYS A 167 23.98 3.28 -3.32
CA LYS A 167 22.93 2.25 -3.45
C LYS A 167 22.90 1.25 -2.28
N GLU A 168 24.04 1.02 -1.64
CA GLU A 168 24.15 0.15 -0.47
C GLU A 168 23.38 0.72 0.72
N VAL A 169 23.51 2.03 0.96
CA VAL A 169 22.76 2.76 1.99
C VAL A 169 21.26 2.73 1.69
N GLU A 170 20.85 2.92 0.44
CA GLU A 170 19.43 2.83 0.07
C GLU A 170 18.83 1.46 0.41
N ARG A 171 19.56 0.38 0.14
CA ARG A 171 19.14 -0.99 0.45
C ARG A 171 19.09 -1.24 1.95
N GLU A 172 20.09 -0.77 2.67
CA GLU A 172 20.15 -0.86 4.13
C GLU A 172 18.94 -0.16 4.78
N LEU A 173 18.64 1.07 4.36
CA LEU A 173 17.49 1.83 4.86
C LEU A 173 16.16 1.13 4.58
N ALA A 174 16.01 0.49 3.42
CA ALA A 174 14.81 -0.30 3.12
C ALA A 174 14.66 -1.52 4.06
N ILE A 175 15.77 -2.19 4.41
CA ILE A 175 15.77 -3.30 5.38
C ILE A 175 15.43 -2.80 6.78
N LEU A 176 16.04 -1.69 7.20
CA LEU A 176 15.79 -1.07 8.49
C LEU A 176 14.33 -0.63 8.62
N GLN A 177 13.76 0.02 7.60
CA GLN A 177 12.34 0.38 7.55
C GLN A 177 11.45 -0.83 7.80
N LYS A 178 11.68 -1.93 7.05
CA LYS A 178 10.90 -3.17 7.18
C LYS A 178 11.04 -3.80 8.58
N SER A 179 12.18 -3.64 9.24
CA SER A 179 12.39 -4.16 10.59
C SER A 179 11.64 -3.38 11.68
N VAL A 180 11.28 -2.12 11.40
CA VAL A 180 10.55 -1.25 12.33
C VAL A 180 9.05 -1.36 12.15
N LEU A 181 8.59 -1.41 10.89
CA LEU A 181 7.17 -1.56 10.62
C LEU A 181 6.74 -2.99 10.98
N PRO A 182 5.57 -3.16 11.64
CA PRO A 182 5.00 -4.47 11.83
C PRO A 182 4.84 -5.14 10.46
N GLU A 183 5.09 -6.44 10.40
CA GLU A 183 4.84 -7.21 9.19
C GLU A 183 3.42 -6.91 8.69
N LYS A 184 3.31 -6.63 7.38
CA LYS A 184 2.01 -6.46 6.74
C LYS A 184 1.16 -7.66 7.13
N GLN A 185 -0.03 -7.39 7.67
CA GLN A 185 -0.97 -8.44 7.99
C GLN A 185 -1.32 -9.16 6.69
N LEU A 186 -0.99 -10.44 6.62
CA LEU A 186 -1.28 -11.28 5.49
C LEU A 186 -2.79 -11.56 5.46
N LEU A 187 -3.45 -11.20 4.37
CA LEU A 187 -4.88 -11.41 4.16
C LEU A 187 -5.12 -12.41 3.03
N VAL A 188 -6.33 -12.96 2.96
CA VAL A 188 -6.73 -13.83 1.85
C VAL A 188 -6.56 -13.12 0.51
N SER A 189 -6.86 -11.82 0.44
CA SER A 189 -6.75 -11.02 -0.77
C SER A 189 -5.31 -10.82 -1.28
N ASP A 190 -4.29 -11.11 -0.48
CA ASP A 190 -2.90 -11.02 -0.92
C ASP A 190 -2.47 -12.22 -1.78
N PHE A 191 -3.34 -13.21 -1.97
CA PHE A 191 -3.09 -14.44 -2.71
C PHE A 191 -3.83 -14.49 -4.05
N PRO A 192 -3.28 -15.20 -5.06
CA PRO A 192 -3.95 -15.41 -6.33
C PRO A 192 -5.22 -16.25 -6.16
N PHE A 193 -6.32 -15.78 -6.74
CA PHE A 193 -7.61 -16.48 -6.75
C PHE A 193 -7.79 -17.34 -8.00
N SER A 194 -7.10 -17.01 -9.10
CA SER A 194 -7.06 -17.86 -10.29
C SER A 194 -6.24 -19.11 -10.02
N ILE A 195 -6.70 -20.23 -10.59
CA ILE A 195 -6.14 -21.56 -10.34
C ILE A 195 -4.67 -21.65 -10.77
N SER A 196 -4.33 -21.03 -11.90
CA SER A 196 -2.97 -20.99 -12.44
C SER A 196 -2.77 -19.72 -13.27
N PRO A 197 -1.51 -19.36 -13.60
CA PRO A 197 -1.24 -18.24 -14.49
C PRO A 197 -1.89 -18.38 -15.87
N GLU A 198 -1.95 -19.59 -16.42
CA GLU A 198 -2.57 -19.85 -17.72
C GLU A 198 -4.08 -19.56 -17.68
N GLN A 199 -4.76 -20.05 -16.64
CA GLN A 199 -6.19 -19.79 -16.45
C GLN A 199 -6.46 -18.30 -16.26
N TYR A 200 -5.63 -17.61 -15.47
CA TYR A 200 -5.70 -16.16 -15.30
C TYR A 200 -5.57 -15.41 -16.63
N ILE A 201 -4.58 -15.77 -17.45
CA ILE A 201 -4.35 -15.17 -18.77
C ILE A 201 -5.58 -15.36 -19.66
N ASP A 202 -6.17 -16.56 -19.68
CA ASP A 202 -7.33 -16.85 -20.52
C ASP A 202 -8.59 -16.14 -20.03
N ASP A 203 -8.82 -16.09 -18.71
CA ASP A 203 -9.95 -15.36 -18.12
C ASP A 203 -9.85 -13.85 -18.38
N CYS A 204 -8.64 -13.29 -18.38
CA CYS A 204 -8.41 -11.87 -18.66
C CYS A 204 -8.60 -11.49 -20.15
N LYS A 205 -8.63 -12.47 -21.07
CA LYS A 205 -8.96 -12.23 -22.48
C LYS A 205 -10.46 -12.13 -22.72
N SER A 206 -11.29 -12.62 -21.79
CA SER A 206 -12.74 -12.52 -21.87
C SER A 206 -13.18 -11.05 -21.82
N GLU A 207 -14.23 -10.69 -22.57
CA GLU A 207 -14.90 -9.38 -22.44
C GLU A 207 -15.51 -9.19 -21.04
N HIS A 208 -15.80 -10.31 -20.35
CA HIS A 208 -16.29 -10.36 -18.99
C HIS A 208 -15.45 -11.34 -18.17
N PRO A 209 -14.28 -10.92 -17.65
CA PRO A 209 -13.47 -11.74 -16.77
C PRO A 209 -14.25 -12.15 -15.52
N ASN A 210 -13.97 -13.35 -14.99
CA ASN A 210 -14.59 -13.81 -13.76
C ASN A 210 -14.04 -13.08 -12.53
N GLN A 211 -14.66 -13.28 -11.36
CA GLN A 211 -14.28 -12.58 -10.13
C GLN A 211 -12.83 -12.85 -9.69
N SER A 212 -12.33 -14.08 -9.88
CA SER A 212 -10.93 -14.41 -9.56
C SER A 212 -9.95 -13.65 -10.44
N ALA A 213 -10.23 -13.55 -11.74
CA ALA A 213 -9.41 -12.78 -12.67
C ALA A 213 -9.48 -11.27 -12.39
N ILE A 214 -10.65 -10.74 -12.05
CA ILE A 214 -10.82 -9.33 -11.63
C ILE A 214 -10.00 -9.03 -10.38
N HIS A 215 -10.03 -9.91 -9.39
CA HIS A 215 -9.22 -9.81 -8.18
C HIS A 215 -7.72 -9.84 -8.52
N ASP A 216 -7.27 -10.82 -9.29
CA ASP A 216 -5.86 -10.99 -9.63
C ASP A 216 -5.31 -9.86 -10.50
N LEU A 217 -6.15 -9.22 -11.34
CA LEU A 217 -5.78 -8.02 -12.09
C LEU A 217 -5.37 -6.88 -11.14
N ASP A 218 -6.12 -6.68 -10.06
CA ASP A 218 -5.79 -5.67 -9.03
C ASP A 218 -4.54 -6.09 -8.23
N LEU A 219 -4.50 -7.36 -7.78
CA LEU A 219 -3.38 -7.93 -7.04
C LEU A 219 -2.04 -7.73 -7.75
N PHE A 220 -1.99 -8.02 -9.06
CA PHE A 220 -0.77 -7.91 -9.87
C PHE A 220 -0.63 -6.56 -10.57
N LYS A 221 -1.55 -5.60 -10.33
CA LYS A 221 -1.56 -4.26 -10.94
C LYS A 221 -1.51 -4.31 -12.48
N MET A 222 -2.19 -5.29 -13.06
CA MET A 222 -2.24 -5.53 -14.50
C MET A 222 -3.44 -4.84 -15.13
N LYS A 223 -3.35 -4.51 -16.43
CA LYS A 223 -4.46 -3.95 -17.19
C LYS A 223 -5.14 -5.03 -18.02
N THR A 224 -6.47 -4.99 -18.09
CA THR A 224 -7.26 -5.84 -18.97
C THR A 224 -6.78 -5.72 -20.42
N GLY A 225 -6.70 -6.86 -21.13
CA GLY A 225 -6.22 -6.92 -22.51
C GLY A 225 -4.71 -6.77 -22.71
N ILE A 226 -3.93 -6.45 -21.67
CA ILE A 226 -2.45 -6.40 -21.70
C ILE A 226 -1.90 -7.32 -20.60
N VAL A 227 -2.06 -8.62 -20.80
CA VAL A 227 -1.45 -9.63 -19.93
C VAL A 227 -0.34 -10.32 -20.73
N ASN A 228 0.91 -9.98 -20.42
CA ASN A 228 2.07 -10.68 -20.97
C ASN A 228 2.71 -11.57 -19.90
N GLY A 229 3.26 -12.72 -20.31
CA GLY A 229 3.77 -13.72 -19.36
C GLY A 229 4.98 -13.26 -18.54
N ALA A 230 5.82 -12.37 -19.10
CA ALA A 230 7.01 -11.87 -18.41
C ALA A 230 6.67 -10.92 -17.25
N GLY A 231 5.81 -9.92 -17.50
CA GLY A 231 5.36 -8.99 -16.47
C GLY A 231 4.50 -9.66 -15.39
N LEU A 232 3.72 -10.69 -15.76
CA LEU A 232 2.97 -11.48 -14.80
C LEU A 232 3.89 -12.29 -13.87
N LYS A 233 4.94 -12.93 -14.42
CA LYS A 233 5.96 -13.62 -13.62
C LYS A 233 6.62 -12.65 -12.63
N GLU A 234 7.06 -11.48 -13.10
CA GLU A 234 7.68 -10.47 -12.23
C GLU A 234 6.72 -10.00 -11.13
N ALA A 235 5.46 -9.69 -11.46
CA ALA A 235 4.47 -9.26 -10.47
C ALA A 235 4.13 -10.34 -9.44
N PHE A 236 4.08 -11.62 -9.84
CA PHE A 236 3.89 -12.71 -8.90
C PHE A 236 5.10 -12.88 -7.96
N LEU A 237 6.32 -12.82 -8.49
CA LEU A 237 7.54 -12.97 -7.69
C LEU A 237 7.81 -11.78 -6.75
N ASP A 238 7.21 -10.61 -7.02
CA ASP A 238 7.24 -9.42 -6.15
C ASP A 238 6.01 -9.33 -5.22
N SER A 239 5.10 -10.31 -5.26
CA SER A 239 3.87 -10.30 -4.47
C SER A 239 4.13 -10.64 -2.99
N ASP A 240 3.29 -10.10 -2.11
CA ASP A 240 3.34 -10.40 -0.67
C ASP A 240 3.16 -11.89 -0.38
N ALA A 241 2.28 -12.57 -1.13
CA ALA A 241 2.09 -14.02 -1.01
C ALA A 241 3.36 -14.82 -1.34
N TYR A 242 4.11 -14.42 -2.38
CA TYR A 242 5.34 -15.10 -2.76
C TYR A 242 6.48 -14.84 -1.76
N HIS A 243 6.65 -13.59 -1.31
CA HIS A 243 7.60 -13.25 -0.27
C HIS A 243 7.29 -14.00 1.05
N TRP A 244 6.02 -14.04 1.45
CA TRP A 244 5.59 -14.83 2.59
C TRP A 244 5.95 -16.32 2.42
N GLN A 245 5.76 -16.89 1.23
CA GLN A 245 6.14 -18.27 0.93
C GLN A 245 7.66 -18.49 1.08
N LEU A 246 8.48 -17.59 0.55
CA LEU A 246 9.94 -17.65 0.69
C LEU A 246 10.38 -17.63 2.16
N ASP A 247 9.72 -16.85 2.99
CA ASP A 247 10.08 -16.69 4.39
C ASP A 247 9.60 -17.88 5.24
N ASN A 248 8.48 -18.50 4.91
CA ASN A 248 7.84 -19.51 5.76
C ASN A 248 8.10 -20.97 5.33
N VAL A 249 8.41 -21.23 4.06
CA VAL A 249 8.75 -22.58 3.59
C VAL A 249 10.25 -22.83 3.76
N LYS A 250 10.62 -23.50 4.86
CA LYS A 250 12.00 -23.93 5.12
C LYS A 250 12.17 -25.40 4.72
N GLY A 251 12.79 -25.66 3.57
CA GLY A 251 12.96 -27.02 3.03
C GLY A 251 11.66 -27.56 2.44
N ARG A 252 11.22 -28.75 2.88
CA ARG A 252 10.02 -29.41 2.36
C ARG A 252 8.77 -29.06 3.18
N ALA A 253 7.73 -28.58 2.50
CA ALA A 253 6.38 -28.40 3.04
C ALA A 253 5.38 -29.32 2.32
N LEU A 254 4.78 -30.25 3.05
CA LEU A 254 3.60 -31.01 2.57
C LEU A 254 2.40 -30.06 2.46
N PHE A 255 1.49 -30.31 1.50
CA PHE A 255 0.29 -29.48 1.29
C PHE A 255 -0.49 -29.19 2.57
N GLY A 256 -0.69 -30.22 3.41
CA GLY A 256 -1.38 -30.08 4.70
C GLY A 256 -0.62 -29.18 5.69
N LYS A 257 0.71 -29.27 5.72
CA LYS A 257 1.54 -28.44 6.60
C LYS A 257 1.57 -26.99 6.12
N TYR A 258 1.69 -26.78 4.82
CA TYR A 258 1.58 -25.45 4.22
C TYR A 258 0.22 -24.82 4.55
N SER A 259 -0.87 -25.57 4.38
CA SER A 259 -2.23 -25.10 4.69
C SER A 259 -2.40 -24.69 6.16
N GLU A 260 -1.78 -25.42 7.09
CA GLU A 260 -1.79 -25.09 8.51
C GLU A 260 -1.01 -23.80 8.80
N ILE A 261 0.20 -23.68 8.25
CA ILE A 261 1.04 -22.48 8.41
C ILE A 261 0.33 -21.26 7.84
N LEU A 262 -0.27 -21.38 6.65
CA LEU A 262 -1.01 -20.30 6.01
C LEU A 262 -2.26 -19.90 6.82
N HIS A 263 -3.08 -20.86 7.28
CA HIS A 263 -4.28 -20.55 8.08
C HIS A 263 -3.95 -19.79 9.39
N ASN A 264 -2.77 -20.05 9.96
CA ASN A 264 -2.30 -19.37 11.15
C ASN A 264 -1.77 -17.96 10.87
N ALA A 265 -1.13 -17.75 9.71
CA ALA A 265 -0.59 -16.47 9.28
C ALA A 265 -1.67 -15.48 8.79
N LEU A 266 -2.78 -15.98 8.26
CA LEU A 266 -3.88 -15.15 7.78
C LEU A 266 -4.59 -14.42 8.92
N MET A 267 -4.69 -13.09 8.79
CA MET A 267 -5.23 -12.17 9.80
C MET A 267 -6.65 -11.68 9.49
N ASP A 268 -7.33 -12.28 8.51
CA ASP A 268 -8.73 -11.95 8.18
C ASP A 268 -9.66 -12.13 9.39
N ASN A 269 -10.66 -11.25 9.51
CA ASN A 269 -11.69 -11.30 10.54
C ASN A 269 -13.09 -11.23 9.91
N PRO A 270 -13.91 -12.30 9.98
CA PRO A 270 -13.64 -13.58 10.64
C PRO A 270 -12.52 -14.37 9.95
N LYS A 271 -11.85 -15.27 10.70
CA LYS A 271 -10.82 -16.15 10.13
C LYS A 271 -11.38 -16.95 8.94
N PRO A 272 -10.58 -17.16 7.88
CA PRO A 272 -11.05 -17.85 6.70
C PRO A 272 -11.32 -19.33 6.99
N TYR A 273 -12.26 -19.90 6.25
CA TYR A 273 -12.58 -21.32 6.37
C TYR A 273 -11.40 -22.17 5.86
N ARG A 274 -11.14 -23.31 6.52
CA ARG A 274 -10.08 -24.25 6.10
C ARG A 274 -10.18 -24.69 4.64
N LYS A 275 -11.40 -24.78 4.09
CA LYS A 275 -11.63 -25.10 2.69
C LYS A 275 -11.04 -24.02 1.77
N GLN A 276 -11.36 -22.76 2.05
CA GLN A 276 -10.85 -21.62 1.30
C GLN A 276 -9.32 -21.54 1.37
N VAL A 277 -8.72 -21.76 2.55
CA VAL A 277 -7.25 -21.78 2.64
C VAL A 277 -6.63 -22.87 1.79
N LYS A 278 -7.23 -24.07 1.72
CA LYS A 278 -6.73 -25.13 0.83
C LYS A 278 -6.82 -24.74 -0.65
N GLU A 279 -7.85 -23.99 -1.05
CA GLU A 279 -7.96 -23.45 -2.42
C GLU A 279 -6.80 -22.48 -2.70
N LEU A 280 -6.50 -21.55 -1.77
CA LEU A 280 -5.35 -20.64 -1.89
C LEU A 280 -4.01 -21.38 -1.98
N VAL A 281 -3.82 -22.43 -1.17
CA VAL A 281 -2.59 -23.24 -1.23
C VAL A 281 -2.47 -23.94 -2.58
N ALA A 282 -3.56 -24.48 -3.12
CA ALA A 282 -3.55 -25.11 -4.43
C ALA A 282 -3.17 -24.12 -5.53
N ASN A 283 -3.76 -22.92 -5.51
CA ASN A 283 -3.40 -21.84 -6.44
C ASN A 283 -1.92 -21.47 -6.29
N MET A 284 -1.45 -21.19 -5.07
CA MET A 284 -0.03 -20.87 -4.81
C MET A 284 0.93 -21.92 -5.34
N PHE A 285 0.60 -23.20 -5.20
CA PHE A 285 1.45 -24.28 -5.73
C PHE A 285 1.51 -24.22 -7.26
N ASN A 286 0.39 -24.01 -7.94
CA ASN A 286 0.36 -23.92 -9.40
C ASN A 286 1.13 -22.68 -9.91
N TRP A 287 0.92 -21.52 -9.29
CA TRP A 287 1.63 -20.30 -9.65
C TRP A 287 3.13 -20.40 -9.39
N THR A 288 3.52 -20.97 -8.25
CA THR A 288 4.94 -21.20 -7.92
C THR A 288 5.58 -22.18 -8.88
N GLU A 289 4.91 -23.28 -9.23
CA GLU A 289 5.42 -24.27 -10.19
C GLU A 289 5.64 -23.66 -11.58
N ALA A 290 4.78 -22.74 -12.00
CA ALA A 290 4.89 -22.09 -13.31
C ALA A 290 5.98 -21.02 -13.36
N PHE A 291 6.20 -20.26 -12.27
CA PHE A 291 7.02 -19.04 -12.33
C PHE A 291 8.28 -19.04 -11.47
N SER A 292 8.34 -19.83 -10.41
CA SER A 292 9.46 -19.80 -9.47
C SER A 292 10.51 -20.86 -9.78
N ASP A 293 11.76 -20.42 -9.80
CA ASP A 293 12.92 -21.31 -9.84
C ASP A 293 13.43 -21.67 -8.44
N ASP A 294 12.90 -21.06 -7.37
CA ASP A 294 13.31 -21.26 -5.97
C ASP A 294 12.74 -22.55 -5.37
N PHE A 295 11.69 -23.11 -5.96
CA PHE A 295 10.96 -24.27 -5.44
C PHE A 295 10.86 -25.40 -6.45
N ILE A 296 10.68 -26.61 -5.94
CA ILE A 296 10.38 -27.82 -6.70
C ILE A 296 9.07 -28.40 -6.16
N MET A 297 8.14 -28.72 -7.06
CA MET A 297 6.94 -29.46 -6.70
C MET A 297 7.19 -30.97 -6.81
N GLU A 298 6.77 -31.71 -5.81
CA GLU A 298 6.83 -33.17 -5.81
C GLU A 298 5.45 -33.76 -5.54
N GLN A 299 5.03 -34.68 -6.43
CA GLN A 299 3.77 -35.38 -6.33
C GLN A 299 3.95 -36.71 -5.57
N HIS A 300 3.07 -36.94 -4.59
CA HIS A 300 2.94 -38.18 -3.82
C HIS A 300 1.61 -38.87 -4.16
N THR A 301 1.45 -40.14 -3.76
CA THR A 301 0.28 -40.97 -4.10
C THR A 301 -1.07 -40.31 -3.77
N HIS A 302 -1.13 -39.52 -2.70
CA HIS A 302 -2.35 -38.82 -2.26
C HIS A 302 -2.12 -37.34 -1.89
N SER A 303 -0.95 -36.77 -2.20
CA SER A 303 -0.59 -35.41 -1.76
C SER A 303 0.43 -34.76 -2.68
N LYS A 304 0.63 -33.44 -2.54
CA LYS A 304 1.69 -32.67 -3.21
C LYS A 304 2.56 -32.02 -2.14
N SER A 305 3.85 -31.85 -2.39
CA SER A 305 4.75 -31.09 -1.53
C SER A 305 5.53 -30.08 -2.33
N MET A 306 5.88 -28.98 -1.67
CA MET A 306 6.77 -27.97 -2.19
C MET A 306 8.11 -28.07 -1.46
N VAL A 307 9.22 -28.06 -2.19
CA VAL A 307 10.58 -28.12 -1.63
C VAL A 307 11.34 -26.88 -2.05
N LYS A 308 11.77 -26.06 -1.09
CA LYS A 308 12.65 -24.93 -1.36
C LYS A 308 14.04 -25.44 -1.71
N LYS A 309 14.60 -25.00 -2.84
CA LYS A 309 15.97 -25.32 -3.23
C LYS A 309 16.93 -24.67 -2.23
N SER A 310 17.95 -25.40 -1.81
CA SER A 310 19.06 -24.83 -1.05
C SER A 310 19.93 -24.04 -2.03
N ASN A 311 20.07 -22.73 -1.79
CA ASN A 311 21.11 -21.93 -2.41
C ASN A 311 22.48 -22.28 -1.81
#